data_AF-A0A838KFZ9-F1
#
_entry.id   AF-A0A838KFZ9-F1
#
_cell.length_a   1.000
_cell.length_b   1.000
_cell.length_c   1.000
_cell.angle_alpha   90.00
_cell.angle_beta   90.00
_cell.angle_gamma   90.00
#
_symmetry.space_group_name_H-M   'P 1'
#
loop_
_entity.id
_entity.type
_entity.pdbx_description
1 polymer ?
#
loop_
_entity_poly.entity_id
_entity_poly.type
_entity_poly.pdbx_seq_one_letter_code
_entity_poly.pdbx_strand_id
1 'polypeptide(L)'
;VRTAQALSFLSLKAEHDGDLQRAVQLRSESAAIVHQAKWRWWEAHDRASLAALERRRGNLAAAMAQARESAALAETIHDRMMAVFAAAELASAAAVGGQAELAGRLWGAIEAEEEGPPIGQWPAERAAYEEIVRAAAGTAFERGRDEGRLLSLADAANIDKQVR
;
A
#
# COMPACT_ATOMS: atom_id res chain seq x y z
N VAL A 1 0.08 -13.92 -18.47
CA VAL A 1 -0.13 -12.46 -18.36
C VAL A 1 -1.58 -12.04 -18.57
N ARG A 2 -2.22 -12.26 -19.74
CA ARG A 2 -3.65 -11.91 -19.95
C ARG A 2 -4.59 -12.52 -18.90
N THR A 3 -4.31 -13.74 -18.46
CA THR A 3 -5.05 -14.40 -17.36
C THR A 3 -4.93 -13.65 -16.04
N ALA A 4 -3.78 -13.04 -15.73
CA ALA A 4 -3.59 -12.27 -14.50
C ALA A 4 -4.47 -11.00 -14.51
N GLN A 5 -4.48 -10.26 -15.61
CA GLN A 5 -5.33 -9.06 -15.72
C GLN A 5 -6.82 -9.42 -15.59
N ALA A 6 -7.26 -10.52 -16.19
CA ALA A 6 -8.62 -11.01 -16.04
C ALA A 6 -8.95 -11.35 -14.57
N LEU A 7 -8.02 -11.97 -13.84
CA LEU A 7 -8.16 -12.25 -12.41
C LEU A 7 -8.21 -10.96 -11.58
N SER A 8 -7.41 -9.94 -11.88
CA SER A 8 -7.49 -8.63 -11.21
C SER A 8 -8.86 -7.97 -11.41
N PHE A 9 -9.44 -8.02 -12.62
CA PHE A 9 -10.79 -7.48 -12.87
C PHE A 9 -11.89 -8.29 -12.16
N LEU A 10 -11.78 -9.63 -12.15
CA LEU A 10 -12.71 -10.47 -11.40
C LEU A 10 -12.61 -10.22 -9.89
N SER A 11 -11.41 -9.91 -9.39
CA SER A 11 -11.18 -9.53 -7.99
C SER A 11 -11.94 -8.24 -7.65
N LEU A 12 -11.86 -7.21 -8.50
CA LEU A 12 -12.64 -5.97 -8.32
C LEU A 12 -14.15 -6.22 -8.33
N LYS A 13 -14.64 -7.12 -9.19
CA LYS A 13 -16.05 -7.51 -9.16
C LYS A 13 -16.43 -8.21 -7.86
N ALA A 14 -15.65 -9.20 -7.42
CA ALA A 14 -15.90 -9.91 -6.17
C ALA A 14 -15.89 -8.94 -4.97
N GLU A 15 -15.00 -7.96 -4.99
CA GLU A 15 -14.94 -6.89 -3.99
C GLU A 15 -16.22 -6.04 -3.96
N HIS A 16 -16.71 -5.61 -5.14
CA HIS A 16 -17.96 -4.87 -5.27
C HIS A 16 -19.16 -5.70 -4.78
N ASP A 17 -19.14 -7.01 -5.01
CA ASP A 17 -20.18 -7.94 -4.56
C ASP A 17 -20.04 -8.28 -3.04
N GLY A 18 -19.02 -7.75 -2.37
CA GLY A 18 -18.76 -7.98 -0.94
C GLY A 18 -18.05 -9.29 -0.60
N ASP A 19 -17.69 -10.10 -1.60
CA ASP A 19 -16.96 -11.36 -1.41
C ASP A 19 -15.45 -11.12 -1.32
N LEU A 20 -15.02 -10.60 -0.16
CA LEU A 20 -13.62 -10.29 0.12
C LEU A 20 -12.72 -11.53 0.06
N GLN A 21 -13.24 -12.71 0.43
CA GLN A 21 -12.49 -13.96 0.38
C GLN A 21 -12.15 -14.31 -1.06
N ARG A 22 -13.14 -14.24 -1.96
CA ARG A 22 -12.93 -14.49 -3.38
C ARG A 22 -12.05 -13.43 -4.02
N ALA A 23 -12.21 -12.16 -3.64
CA ALA A 23 -11.38 -11.07 -4.12
C ALA A 23 -9.90 -11.30 -3.80
N VAL A 24 -9.58 -11.72 -2.56
CA VAL A 24 -8.21 -12.07 -2.14
C VAL A 24 -7.66 -13.24 -2.94
N GLN A 25 -8.44 -14.31 -3.09
CA GLN A 25 -8.00 -15.48 -3.85
C GLN A 25 -7.63 -15.11 -5.29
N LEU A 26 -8.53 -14.42 -6.00
CA LEU A 26 -8.32 -13.97 -7.37
C LEU A 26 -7.09 -13.07 -7.50
N ARG A 27 -6.91 -12.16 -6.55
CA ARG A 27 -5.76 -11.25 -6.55
C ARG A 27 -4.44 -11.96 -6.26
N SER A 28 -4.46 -12.96 -5.39
CA SER A 28 -3.30 -13.79 -5.06
C SER A 28 -2.86 -14.65 -6.25
N GLU A 29 -3.83 -15.22 -6.97
CA GLU A 29 -3.59 -15.96 -8.22
C GLU A 29 -2.98 -15.04 -9.29
N SER A 30 -3.50 -13.82 -9.43
CA SER A 30 -2.93 -12.82 -10.35
C SER A 30 -1.47 -12.48 -9.98
N ALA A 31 -1.22 -12.15 -8.72
CA ALA A 31 0.12 -11.82 -8.20
C ALA A 31 1.13 -12.94 -8.47
N ALA A 32 0.76 -14.20 -8.25
CA ALA A 32 1.63 -15.34 -8.53
C ALA A 32 1.98 -15.47 -10.01
N ILE A 33 1.02 -15.23 -10.92
CA ILE A 33 1.25 -15.28 -12.37
C ILE A 33 2.19 -14.14 -12.82
N VAL A 34 1.97 -12.91 -12.33
CA VAL A 34 2.81 -11.77 -12.73
C VAL A 34 4.20 -11.82 -12.13
N HIS A 35 4.34 -12.39 -10.93
CA HIS A 35 5.64 -12.70 -10.33
C HIS A 35 6.46 -13.63 -11.22
N GLN A 36 5.89 -14.77 -11.64
CA GLN A 36 6.55 -15.71 -12.54
C GLN A 36 6.90 -15.08 -13.90
N ALA A 37 6.04 -14.18 -14.38
CA ALA A 37 6.28 -13.42 -15.60
C ALA A 37 7.26 -12.25 -15.43
N LYS A 38 7.76 -11.99 -14.21
CA LYS A 38 8.59 -10.84 -13.83
C LYS A 38 7.97 -9.48 -14.20
N TRP A 39 6.65 -9.39 -14.22
CA TRP A 39 5.93 -8.15 -14.50
C TRP A 39 5.72 -7.33 -13.23
N ARG A 40 6.84 -6.77 -12.73
CA ARG A 40 6.93 -6.09 -11.44
C ARG A 40 5.92 -4.96 -11.22
N TRP A 41 5.61 -4.21 -12.27
CA TRP A 41 4.62 -3.13 -12.20
C TRP A 41 3.22 -3.65 -11.85
N TRP A 42 2.77 -4.72 -12.51
CA TRP A 42 1.46 -5.33 -12.24
C TRP A 42 1.46 -6.06 -10.89
N GLU A 43 2.59 -6.68 -10.54
CA GLU A 43 2.77 -7.32 -9.25
C GLU A 43 2.62 -6.32 -8.10
N ALA A 44 3.27 -5.15 -8.17
CA ALA A 44 3.13 -4.11 -7.14
C ALA A 44 1.65 -3.70 -6.96
N HIS A 45 0.93 -3.47 -8.07
CA HIS A 45 -0.49 -3.14 -8.00
C HIS A 45 -1.33 -4.25 -7.35
N ASP A 46 -1.08 -5.51 -7.71
CA ASP A 46 -1.84 -6.62 -7.12
C ASP A 46 -1.54 -6.77 -5.61
N ARG A 47 -0.31 -6.52 -5.19
CA ARG A 47 0.11 -6.52 -3.78
C ARG A 47 -0.54 -5.37 -2.99
N ALA A 48 -0.58 -4.15 -3.52
CA ALA A 48 -1.32 -3.05 -2.90
C ALA A 48 -2.81 -3.37 -2.75
N SER A 49 -3.42 -3.98 -3.77
CA SER A 49 -4.84 -4.41 -3.70
C SER A 49 -5.06 -5.51 -2.65
N LEU A 50 -4.13 -6.46 -2.52
CA LEU A 50 -4.18 -7.45 -1.44
C LEU A 50 -4.08 -6.79 -0.06
N ALA A 51 -3.25 -5.77 0.09
CA ALA A 51 -3.15 -5.02 1.33
C ALA A 51 -4.50 -4.41 1.75
N ALA A 52 -5.18 -3.74 0.81
CA ALA A 52 -6.50 -3.17 1.02
C ALA A 52 -7.55 -4.23 1.44
N LEU A 53 -7.56 -5.36 0.73
CA LEU A 53 -8.50 -6.45 0.97
C LEU A 53 -8.27 -7.13 2.32
N GLU A 54 -7.02 -7.43 2.68
CA GLU A 54 -6.68 -8.02 3.97
C GLU A 54 -6.98 -7.07 5.13
N ARG A 55 -6.75 -5.76 4.95
CA ARG A 55 -7.13 -4.73 5.93
C ARG A 55 -8.64 -4.73 6.18
N ARG A 56 -9.45 -4.80 5.13
CA ARG A 56 -10.92 -4.90 5.24
C ARG A 56 -11.41 -6.20 5.88
N ARG A 57 -10.64 -7.29 5.75
CA ARG A 57 -10.88 -8.56 6.45
C ARG A 57 -10.38 -8.56 7.91
N GLY A 58 -9.75 -7.48 8.36
CA GLY A 58 -9.16 -7.39 9.70
C GLY A 58 -7.83 -8.13 9.86
N ASN A 59 -7.26 -8.67 8.78
CA ASN A 59 -5.99 -9.38 8.80
C ASN A 59 -4.81 -8.41 8.60
N LEU A 60 -4.58 -7.58 9.62
CA LEU A 60 -3.64 -6.46 9.53
C LEU A 60 -2.20 -6.91 9.29
N ALA A 61 -1.79 -8.05 9.84
CA ALA A 61 -0.45 -8.59 9.59
C ALA A 61 -0.22 -8.90 8.11
N ALA A 62 -1.18 -9.56 7.45
CA ALA A 62 -1.10 -9.82 6.01
C ALA A 62 -1.18 -8.50 5.21
N ALA A 63 -2.05 -7.57 5.60
CA ALA A 63 -2.17 -6.28 4.93
C ALA A 63 -0.83 -5.53 4.90
N MET A 64 -0.16 -5.44 6.05
CA MET A 64 1.14 -4.78 6.18
C MET A 64 2.24 -5.51 5.38
N ALA A 65 2.23 -6.84 5.33
CA ALA A 65 3.19 -7.60 4.53
C ALA A 65 3.04 -7.31 3.03
N GLN A 66 1.80 -7.34 2.52
CA GLN A 66 1.52 -7.07 1.11
C GLN A 66 1.84 -5.62 0.72
N ALA A 67 1.56 -4.66 1.60
CA ALA A 67 1.91 -3.26 1.37
C ALA A 67 3.44 -3.04 1.31
N ARG A 68 4.21 -3.70 2.18
CA ARG A 68 5.69 -3.63 2.14
C ARG A 68 6.26 -4.26 0.87
N GLU A 69 5.74 -5.40 0.43
CA GLU A 69 6.15 -6.03 -0.84
C GLU A 69 5.84 -5.12 -2.03
N SER A 70 4.66 -4.48 -2.05
CA SER A 70 4.31 -3.49 -3.06
C SER A 70 5.28 -2.31 -3.07
N ALA A 71 5.62 -1.78 -1.89
CA ALA A 71 6.55 -0.65 -1.78
C ALA A 71 7.96 -1.03 -2.24
N ALA A 72 8.43 -2.25 -1.93
CA ALA A 72 9.74 -2.74 -2.37
C ALA A 72 9.81 -2.92 -3.89
N LEU A 73 8.73 -3.41 -4.51
CA LEU A 73 8.62 -3.51 -5.95
C LEU A 73 8.57 -2.12 -6.61
N ALA A 74 7.79 -1.19 -6.06
CA ALA A 74 7.69 0.18 -6.54
C ALA A 74 9.05 0.89 -6.52
N GLU A 75 9.81 0.74 -5.43
CA GLU A 75 11.19 1.25 -5.31
C GLU A 75 12.10 0.65 -6.39
N THR A 76 12.03 -0.67 -6.59
CA THR A 76 12.85 -1.39 -7.57
C THR A 76 12.63 -0.92 -9.00
N ILE A 77 11.41 -0.50 -9.34
CA ILE A 77 11.04 -0.03 -10.69
C ILE A 77 10.95 1.49 -10.78
N HIS A 78 11.28 2.21 -9.71
CA HIS A 78 11.18 3.67 -9.59
C HIS A 78 9.76 4.20 -9.91
N ASP A 79 8.71 3.47 -9.53
CA ASP A 79 7.32 3.91 -9.66
C ASP A 79 6.90 4.71 -8.43
N ARG A 80 7.07 6.03 -8.53
CA ARG A 80 6.73 6.99 -7.47
C ARG A 80 5.26 6.93 -7.04
N MET A 81 4.33 6.77 -7.98
CA MET A 81 2.91 6.73 -7.67
C MET A 81 2.57 5.46 -6.88
N MET A 82 3.12 4.32 -7.31
CA MET A 82 2.92 3.06 -6.60
C MET A 82 3.57 3.05 -5.22
N ALA A 83 4.72 3.73 -5.05
CA ALA A 83 5.36 3.87 -3.74
C ALA A 83 4.45 4.63 -2.75
N VAL A 84 3.80 5.70 -3.19
CA VAL A 84 2.82 6.45 -2.36
C VAL A 84 1.61 5.59 -2.01
N PHE A 85 1.01 4.89 -2.98
CA PHE A 85 -0.13 4.01 -2.69
C PHE A 85 0.23 2.87 -1.73
N ALA A 86 1.39 2.26 -1.90
CA ALA A 86 1.87 1.21 -1.00
C ALA A 86 2.11 1.74 0.42
N ALA A 87 2.70 2.93 0.55
CA ALA A 87 2.87 3.59 1.85
C ALA A 87 1.52 3.96 2.48
N ALA A 88 0.54 4.41 1.69
CA ALA A 88 -0.79 4.77 2.18
C ALA A 88 -1.58 3.55 2.69
N GLU A 89 -1.47 2.40 2.01
CA GLU A 89 -2.05 1.15 2.50
C GLU A 89 -1.35 0.66 3.79
N LEU A 90 -0.02 0.77 3.87
CA LEU A 90 0.71 0.43 5.09
C LEU A 90 0.33 1.36 6.25
N ALA A 91 0.20 2.66 6.00
CA ALA A 91 -0.23 3.65 6.99
C ALA A 91 -1.65 3.35 7.49
N SER A 92 -2.55 3.01 6.56
CA SER A 92 -3.93 2.64 6.87
C SER A 92 -4.02 1.37 7.72
N ALA A 93 -3.25 0.33 7.38
CA ALA A 93 -3.19 -0.90 8.16
C ALA A 93 -2.59 -0.65 9.56
N ALA A 94 -1.55 0.18 9.66
CA ALA A 94 -0.96 0.60 10.92
C ALA A 94 -1.95 1.37 11.80
N ALA A 95 -2.70 2.31 11.21
CA ALA A 95 -3.71 3.11 11.91
C ALA A 95 -4.83 2.23 12.49
N VAL A 96 -5.40 1.35 11.65
CA VAL A 96 -6.43 0.39 12.09
C VAL A 96 -5.89 -0.58 13.15
N GLY A 97 -4.60 -0.91 13.09
CA GLY A 97 -3.93 -1.77 14.07
C GLY A 97 -3.47 -1.08 15.34
N GLY A 98 -3.79 0.21 15.54
CA GLY A 98 -3.37 0.97 16.72
C GLY A 98 -1.88 1.34 16.75
N GLN A 99 -1.15 1.15 15.66
CA GLN A 99 0.26 1.53 15.51
C GLN A 99 0.37 2.99 15.08
N ALA A 100 -0.14 3.90 15.92
CA ALA A 100 -0.30 5.32 15.59
C ALA A 100 1.01 6.00 15.15
N GLU A 101 2.13 5.71 15.81
CA GLU A 101 3.45 6.27 15.47
C GLU A 101 3.94 5.83 14.09
N LEU A 102 3.76 4.54 13.75
CA LEU A 102 4.08 4.04 12.41
C LEU A 102 3.17 4.65 11.34
N ALA A 103 1.87 4.75 11.62
CA ALA A 103 0.91 5.38 10.71
C ALA A 103 1.29 6.85 10.44
N GLY A 104 1.65 7.59 11.49
CA GLY A 104 2.16 8.95 11.39
C GLY A 104 3.41 9.03 10.53
N ARG A 105 4.41 8.18 10.80
CA ARG A 105 5.68 8.15 10.05
C ARG A 105 5.50 7.91 8.56
N LEU A 106 4.62 6.99 8.18
CA LEU A 106 4.31 6.75 6.78
C LEU A 106 3.56 7.91 6.15
N TRP A 107 2.61 8.50 6.88
CA TRP A 107 1.85 9.64 6.39
C TRP A 107 2.72 10.89 6.21
N GLY A 108 3.66 11.16 7.14
CA GLY A 108 4.62 12.25 7.01
C GLY A 108 5.54 12.09 5.79
N ALA A 109 5.96 10.85 5.48
CA ALA A 109 6.76 10.58 4.28
C ALA A 109 5.95 10.79 2.99
N ILE A 110 4.65 10.46 2.99
CA ILE A 110 3.75 10.77 1.87
C ILE A 110 3.60 12.29 1.69
N GLU A 111 3.38 13.03 2.77
CA GLU A 111 3.29 14.50 2.72
C GLU A 111 4.58 15.14 2.16
N ALA A 112 5.75 14.64 2.54
CA ALA A 112 7.02 15.09 1.97
C ALA A 112 7.14 14.78 0.47
N GLU A 113 6.68 13.60 0.04
CA GLU A 113 6.66 13.24 -1.38
C GLU A 113 5.70 14.14 -2.20
N GLU A 114 4.61 14.61 -1.59
CA GLU A 114 3.63 15.53 -2.18
C GLU A 114 4.17 16.94 -2.42
N GLU A 115 5.25 17.36 -1.75
CA GLU A 115 5.87 18.68 -1.97
C GLU A 115 6.49 18.83 -3.37
N GLY A 116 6.71 17.71 -4.07
CA GLY A 116 7.21 17.66 -5.44
C GLY A 116 6.14 17.86 -6.53
N PRO A 117 6.43 17.45 -7.78
CA PRO A 117 5.45 17.48 -8.86
C PRO A 117 4.22 16.58 -8.56
N PRO A 118 3.06 16.85 -9.18
CA PRO A 118 1.85 16.04 -8.98
C PRO A 118 2.08 14.54 -9.23
N ILE A 119 1.47 13.70 -8.38
CA ILE A 119 1.66 12.25 -8.36
C ILE A 119 0.46 11.56 -9.01
N GLY A 120 0.39 11.57 -10.34
CA GLY A 120 -0.62 10.80 -11.09
C GLY A 120 -2.04 10.93 -10.52
N GLN A 121 -2.63 9.80 -10.13
CA GLN A 121 -4.00 9.71 -9.59
C GLN A 121 -4.11 10.00 -8.09
N TRP A 122 -2.98 10.09 -7.38
CA TRP A 122 -2.95 10.24 -5.92
C TRP A 122 -3.84 11.37 -5.38
N PRO A 123 -3.89 12.59 -5.97
CA PRO A 123 -4.75 13.66 -5.44
C PRO A 123 -6.23 13.30 -5.37
N ALA A 124 -6.72 12.43 -6.26
CA ALA A 124 -8.10 12.00 -6.28
C ALA A 124 -8.41 10.96 -5.20
N GLU A 125 -7.42 10.17 -4.78
CA GLU A 125 -7.59 9.08 -3.81
C GLU A 125 -7.13 9.44 -2.39
N ARG A 126 -6.26 10.44 -2.25
CA ARG A 126 -5.63 10.88 -1.00
C ARG A 126 -6.62 10.99 0.16
N ALA A 127 -7.77 11.62 -0.06
CA ALA A 127 -8.75 11.89 1.00
C ALA A 127 -9.28 10.60 1.66
N ALA A 128 -9.47 9.53 0.89
CA ALA A 128 -9.97 8.25 1.41
C ALA A 128 -8.94 7.58 2.35
N TYR A 129 -7.65 7.67 2.00
CA TYR A 129 -6.58 7.19 2.88
C TYR A 129 -6.40 8.06 4.10
N GLU A 130 -6.45 9.39 3.92
CA GLU A 130 -6.29 10.34 5.02
C GLU A 130 -7.36 10.13 6.11
N GLU A 131 -8.61 9.89 5.73
CA GLU A 131 -9.69 9.61 6.67
C GLU A 131 -9.37 8.41 7.57
N ILE A 132 -8.90 7.30 6.98
CA ILE A 132 -8.52 6.09 7.71
C ILE A 132 -7.33 6.36 8.64
N VAL A 133 -6.31 7.03 8.13
CA VAL A 133 -5.06 7.27 8.85
C VAL A 133 -5.26 8.25 10.01
N ARG A 134 -6.07 9.30 9.82
CA ARG A 134 -6.39 10.29 10.86
C ARG A 134 -7.21 9.73 12.00
N ALA A 135 -7.84 8.56 11.85
CA ALA A 135 -8.46 7.87 12.98
C ALA A 135 -7.46 7.51 14.10
N ALA A 136 -6.16 7.44 13.78
CA ALA A 136 -5.08 7.20 14.74
C ALA A 136 -4.44 8.50 15.28
N ALA A 137 -5.00 9.68 15.00
CA ALA A 137 -4.44 10.97 15.40
C ALA A 137 -4.23 11.08 16.92
N GLY A 138 -3.12 11.72 17.30
CA GLY A 138 -2.70 11.87 18.69
C GLY A 138 -1.20 12.14 18.78
N THR A 139 -0.66 12.24 20.00
CA THR A 139 0.76 12.59 20.20
C THR A 139 1.72 11.63 19.51
N ALA A 140 1.47 10.32 19.60
CA ALA A 140 2.32 9.32 18.94
C ALA A 140 2.28 9.44 17.41
N PHE A 141 1.10 9.70 16.85
CA PHE A 141 0.92 9.93 15.42
C PHE A 141 1.67 11.19 14.95
N GLU A 142 1.51 12.32 15.63
CA GLU A 142 2.20 13.57 15.22
C GLU A 142 3.72 13.45 15.34
N ARG A 143 4.25 12.78 16.39
CA ARG A 143 5.69 12.49 16.46
C ARG A 143 6.17 11.67 15.26
N GLY A 144 5.45 10.59 14.95
CA GLY A 144 5.75 9.77 13.79
C GLY A 144 5.72 10.60 12.52
N ARG A 145 4.70 11.43 12.34
CA ARG A 145 4.54 12.31 11.18
C ARG A 145 5.67 13.31 11.01
N ASP A 146 6.13 13.91 12.10
CA ASP A 146 7.30 14.80 12.09
C ASP A 146 8.57 14.06 11.67
N GLU A 147 8.81 12.85 12.20
CA GLU A 147 9.92 12.00 11.77
C GLU A 147 9.79 11.61 10.29
N GLY A 148 8.60 11.20 9.87
CA GLY A 148 8.27 10.74 8.53
C GLY A 148 8.57 11.76 7.44
N ARG A 149 8.32 13.05 7.72
CA ARG A 149 8.64 14.15 6.79
C ARG A 149 10.13 14.26 6.44
N LEU A 150 11.00 13.64 7.22
CA LEU A 150 12.45 13.62 7.01
C LEU A 150 12.93 12.31 6.35
N LEU A 151 12.03 11.37 6.07
CA LEU A 151 12.33 10.05 5.52
C LEU A 151 11.87 9.93 4.07
N SER A 152 12.56 9.07 3.31
CA SER A 152 12.00 8.54 2.07
C SER A 152 10.84 7.59 2.37
N LEU A 153 9.94 7.37 1.41
CA LEU A 153 8.87 6.36 1.53
C LEU A 153 9.42 4.97 1.86
N ALA A 154 10.56 4.60 1.29
CA ALA A 154 11.20 3.30 1.53
C ALA A 154 11.73 3.17 2.98
N ASP A 155 12.41 4.21 3.48
CA ASP A 155 12.91 4.21 4.86
C ASP A 155 11.73 4.28 5.85
N ALA A 156 10.68 5.04 5.55
CA ALA A 156 9.45 5.09 6.33
C ALA A 156 8.66 3.75 6.35
N ALA A 157 8.80 2.91 5.33
CA ALA A 157 8.20 1.59 5.29
C ALA A 157 9.06 0.48 5.93
N ASN A 158 10.28 0.82 6.39
CA ASN A 158 11.31 -0.14 6.80
C ASN A 158 11.53 -1.21 5.74
N ILE A 159 11.62 -0.81 4.48
CA ILE A 159 12.01 -1.71 3.41
C ILE A 159 13.49 -1.95 3.60
N ASP A 160 13.83 -3.11 4.16
CA ASP A 160 15.19 -3.57 4.25
C ASP A 160 15.82 -3.49 2.86
N LYS A 161 16.91 -2.72 2.72
CA LYS A 161 17.71 -2.62 1.48
C LYS A 161 18.50 -3.91 1.24
N GLN A 162 17.86 -5.07 1.39
CA GLN A 162 18.48 -6.36 1.16
C GLN A 162 18.87 -6.45 -0.32
N VAL A 163 20.17 -6.26 -0.53
CA VAL A 163 21.06 -6.64 -1.63
C VAL A 163 20.34 -7.07 -2.92
N ARG A 164 20.46 -6.20 -3.93
CA ARG A 164 20.12 -6.44 -5.33
C ARG A 164 20.73 -7.73 -5.88
#